data_AF-W9NQR4-F1
#
_entry.id   AF-W9NQR4-F1
#
_cell.length_a   1.000
_cell.length_b   1.000
_cell.length_c   1.000
_cell.angle_alpha   90.00
_cell.angle_beta   90.00
_cell.angle_gamma   90.00
#
_symmetry.space_group_name_H-M   'P 1'
#
loop_
_entity.id
_entity.type
_entity.pdbx_description
1 polymer ?
#
loop_
_entity_poly.entity_id
_entity_poly.type
_entity_poly.pdbx_seq_one_letter_code
_entity_poly.pdbx_strand_id
1 'polypeptide(L)'
;MAEQVSPAPNPGRGGSRSGAACSNCHVRKVKCDLAARRAPPCTRCAQLDVACHRFTRRQRTGRVLNSVLSSQATNSPQPQPQPAEQDNDTEALRTFFSTLGVGDIPRALVVPGLDDISRRTSTLVDFLSQDFSQGSISDYQVTFNDNYSNITRVLANEFGQGFTDDVHHHRDAPFIRRSHGGIPRTLTLPERGVLTLQGAFSLPRREIADAFVSSFFDRVHPAMPVVDRSSFLRHYYAMSSESTELSLLLVQSVLLSGSTTYKHPDLVQPATEVSRRLYVRAKALLENRFEQDRLILVQSHLLVSTFASDSCDDTVQNMWLSIGAAVRTAQVSLLLTNVVYMLG
;
A
#
# COMPACT_ATOMS: atom_id res chain seq x y z
N MET A 1 -26.84 -51.40 -57.39
CA MET A 1 -27.81 -50.30 -57.26
C MET A 1 -28.02 -50.09 -55.77
N ALA A 2 -27.41 -49.06 -55.21
CA ALA A 2 -27.55 -48.71 -53.80
C ALA A 2 -27.83 -47.20 -53.74
N GLU A 3 -28.96 -46.88 -53.15
CA GLU A 3 -29.67 -45.62 -53.21
C GLU A 3 -29.02 -44.56 -52.30
N GLN A 4 -29.00 -43.33 -52.81
CA GLN A 4 -28.36 -42.17 -52.20
C GLN A 4 -29.17 -41.65 -51.00
N VAL A 5 -28.51 -41.47 -49.85
CA VAL A 5 -29.03 -40.66 -48.74
C VAL A 5 -28.01 -39.55 -48.45
N SER A 6 -28.38 -38.33 -48.82
CA SER A 6 -27.60 -37.11 -48.57
C SER A 6 -27.81 -36.61 -47.12
N PRO A 7 -26.74 -36.37 -46.33
CA PRO A 7 -26.88 -35.66 -45.06
C PRO A 7 -26.85 -34.13 -45.26
N ALA A 8 -27.70 -33.45 -44.49
CA ALA A 8 -27.92 -32.01 -44.49
C ALA A 8 -26.67 -31.17 -44.13
N PRO A 9 -26.56 -29.92 -44.61
CA PRO A 9 -25.44 -29.04 -44.30
C PRO A 9 -25.49 -28.61 -42.83
N ASN A 10 -24.44 -28.99 -42.11
CA ASN A 10 -24.17 -28.61 -40.73
C ASN A 10 -23.85 -27.10 -40.68
N PRO A 11 -24.66 -26.24 -40.02
CA PRO A 11 -24.33 -24.82 -39.94
C PRO A 11 -23.14 -24.66 -39.01
N GLY A 12 -22.01 -24.27 -39.60
CA GLY A 12 -20.76 -24.02 -38.91
C GLY A 12 -20.97 -23.13 -37.69
N ARG A 13 -20.41 -23.56 -36.56
CA ARG A 13 -20.26 -22.77 -35.33
C ARG A 13 -19.29 -21.61 -35.58
N GLY A 14 -19.74 -20.61 -36.31
CA GLY A 14 -19.19 -19.27 -36.28
C GLY A 14 -19.66 -18.60 -35.00
N GLY A 15 -18.91 -18.77 -33.91
CA GLY A 15 -19.15 -18.11 -32.64
C GLY A 15 -19.00 -16.60 -32.78
N SER A 16 -20.09 -15.94 -33.21
CA SER A 16 -20.25 -14.49 -33.14
C SER A 16 -20.02 -14.06 -31.68
N ARG A 17 -19.01 -13.20 -31.49
CA ARG A 17 -18.65 -12.59 -30.21
C ARG A 17 -19.91 -12.16 -29.48
N SER A 18 -20.08 -12.61 -28.24
CA SER A 18 -21.19 -12.26 -27.36
C SER A 18 -21.44 -10.75 -27.40
N GLY A 19 -22.53 -10.36 -28.07
CA GLY A 19 -22.92 -8.96 -28.18
C GLY A 19 -23.10 -8.32 -26.80
N ALA A 20 -22.70 -7.06 -26.66
CA ALA A 20 -22.74 -6.34 -25.39
C ALA A 20 -24.13 -6.41 -24.74
N ALA A 21 -24.18 -6.82 -23.48
CA ALA A 21 -25.40 -6.81 -22.67
C ALA A 21 -25.84 -5.35 -22.35
N CYS A 22 -27.09 -5.16 -21.95
CA CYS A 22 -27.52 -3.89 -21.34
C CYS A 22 -26.93 -3.73 -19.93
N SER A 23 -26.90 -2.50 -19.40
CA SER A 23 -26.38 -2.21 -18.05
C SER A 23 -27.07 -3.06 -16.97
N ASN A 24 -28.40 -3.16 -17.01
CA ASN A 24 -29.18 -3.90 -16.01
C ASN A 24 -28.92 -5.41 -16.06
N CYS A 25 -28.87 -6.02 -17.25
CA CYS A 25 -28.57 -7.44 -17.39
C CYS A 25 -27.10 -7.76 -17.05
N HIS A 26 -26.17 -6.82 -17.30
CA HIS A 26 -24.77 -6.95 -16.92
C HIS A 26 -24.59 -6.95 -15.40
N VAL A 27 -25.19 -5.97 -14.69
CA VAL A 27 -25.16 -5.91 -13.21
C VAL A 27 -25.77 -7.17 -12.59
N ARG A 28 -26.87 -7.66 -13.17
CA ARG A 28 -27.56 -8.88 -12.70
C ARG A 28 -26.91 -10.19 -13.16
N LYS A 29 -25.83 -10.14 -13.96
CA LYS A 29 -25.14 -11.31 -14.56
C LYS A 29 -26.08 -12.31 -15.25
N VAL A 30 -27.04 -11.81 -16.02
CA VAL A 30 -28.01 -12.63 -16.77
C VAL A 30 -27.88 -12.44 -18.28
N LYS A 31 -28.28 -13.46 -19.05
CA LYS A 31 -28.24 -13.42 -20.52
C LYS A 31 -29.11 -12.29 -21.06
N CYS A 32 -28.49 -11.39 -21.82
CA CYS A 32 -29.16 -10.26 -22.45
C CYS A 32 -29.37 -10.53 -23.95
N ASP A 33 -30.57 -10.31 -24.44
CA ASP A 33 -30.95 -10.44 -25.85
C ASP A 33 -30.98 -9.10 -26.60
N LEU A 34 -30.49 -8.01 -25.98
CA LEU A 34 -30.48 -6.67 -26.58
C LEU A 34 -29.71 -6.63 -27.90
N ALA A 35 -28.58 -7.35 -27.98
CA ALA A 35 -27.79 -7.45 -29.22
C ALA A 35 -28.53 -8.18 -30.35
N ALA A 36 -29.39 -9.15 -30.01
CA ALA A 36 -30.20 -9.88 -30.98
C ALA A 36 -31.39 -9.04 -31.47
N ARG A 37 -32.03 -8.27 -30.59
CA ARG A 37 -33.20 -7.44 -30.90
C ARG A 37 -32.89 -6.14 -31.64
N ARG A 38 -31.61 -5.71 -31.67
CA ARG A 38 -31.10 -4.46 -32.30
C ARG A 38 -31.70 -3.15 -31.77
N ALA A 39 -32.81 -3.15 -31.04
CA ALA A 39 -33.41 -2.00 -30.37
C ALA A 39 -33.72 -2.29 -28.89
N PRO A 40 -33.53 -1.32 -27.98
CA PRO A 40 -34.05 -1.42 -26.60
C PRO A 40 -35.59 -1.27 -26.58
N PRO A 41 -36.28 -1.86 -25.58
CA PRO A 41 -35.75 -2.64 -24.46
C PRO A 41 -35.49 -4.12 -24.77
N CYS A 42 -34.56 -4.74 -24.02
CA CYS A 42 -34.38 -6.20 -24.02
C CYS A 42 -35.59 -6.88 -23.34
N THR A 43 -35.84 -8.17 -23.62
CA THR A 43 -37.07 -8.86 -23.17
C THR A 43 -37.25 -8.79 -21.66
N ARG A 44 -36.15 -8.89 -20.91
CA ARG A 44 -36.18 -8.86 -19.44
C ARG A 44 -36.35 -7.45 -18.88
N CYS A 45 -35.84 -6.42 -19.54
CA CYS A 45 -36.09 -5.03 -19.15
C CYS A 45 -37.52 -4.61 -19.51
N ALA A 46 -38.08 -5.13 -20.59
CA ALA A 46 -39.48 -4.91 -20.98
C ALA A 46 -40.46 -5.52 -19.97
N GLN A 47 -40.19 -6.74 -19.49
CA GLN A 47 -41.03 -7.40 -18.47
C GLN A 47 -40.99 -6.70 -17.10
N LEU A 48 -39.92 -5.98 -16.80
CA LEU A 48 -39.73 -5.28 -15.54
C LEU A 48 -40.12 -3.79 -15.63
N ASP A 49 -40.49 -3.33 -16.82
CA ASP A 49 -40.76 -1.91 -17.11
C ASP A 49 -39.64 -0.96 -16.66
N VAL A 50 -38.37 -1.35 -16.94
CA VAL A 50 -37.18 -0.56 -16.57
C VAL A 50 -36.43 -0.10 -17.82
N ALA A 51 -35.92 1.14 -17.79
CA ALA A 51 -35.09 1.71 -18.84
C ALA A 51 -33.89 0.80 -19.21
N CYS A 52 -33.74 0.52 -20.51
CA CYS A 52 -32.74 -0.40 -21.03
C CYS A 52 -31.64 0.34 -21.81
N HIS A 53 -30.48 0.56 -21.17
CA HIS A 53 -29.34 1.20 -21.79
C HIS A 53 -28.26 0.19 -22.19
N ARG A 54 -27.68 0.34 -23.39
CA ARG A 54 -26.54 -0.48 -23.84
C ARG A 54 -25.34 -0.23 -22.91
N PHE A 55 -24.70 -1.29 -22.42
CA PHE A 55 -23.51 -1.16 -21.59
C PHE A 55 -22.33 -0.71 -22.44
N THR A 56 -21.78 0.47 -22.14
CA THR A 56 -20.51 0.94 -22.71
C THR A 56 -19.40 0.67 -21.70
N ARG A 57 -18.40 -0.12 -22.10
CA ARG A 57 -17.17 -0.28 -21.32
C ARG A 57 -16.44 1.06 -21.32
N ARG A 58 -16.30 1.71 -20.15
CA ARG A 58 -15.41 2.87 -19.99
C ARG A 58 -14.02 2.48 -20.51
N GLN A 59 -13.58 3.13 -21.58
CA GLN A 59 -12.21 2.96 -22.08
C GLN A 59 -11.23 3.50 -21.03
N ARG A 60 -10.11 2.80 -20.83
CA ARG A 60 -9.01 3.24 -19.94
C ARG A 60 -8.64 4.69 -20.26
N THR A 61 -8.50 5.48 -19.20
CA THR A 61 -8.11 6.90 -19.12
C THR A 61 -6.72 7.16 -19.70
N GLY A 62 -6.56 7.01 -21.02
CA GLY A 62 -5.31 7.30 -21.74
C GLY A 62 -5.48 8.27 -22.92
N ARG A 63 -6.72 8.62 -23.30
CA ARG A 63 -7.00 9.53 -24.44
C ARG A 63 -7.68 10.84 -24.07
N VAL A 64 -8.04 11.03 -22.79
CA VAL A 64 -8.67 12.28 -22.30
C VAL A 64 -7.65 13.41 -22.17
N LEU A 65 -6.34 13.09 -22.01
CA LEU A 65 -5.29 14.12 -21.93
C LEU A 65 -5.09 14.87 -23.26
N ASN A 66 -5.25 14.18 -24.40
CA ASN A 66 -5.02 14.80 -25.72
C ASN A 66 -6.19 15.65 -26.22
N SER A 67 -7.42 15.45 -25.73
CA SER A 67 -8.56 16.31 -26.11
C SER A 67 -8.62 17.62 -25.32
N VAL A 68 -8.01 17.66 -24.13
CA VAL A 68 -7.93 18.85 -23.27
C VAL A 68 -6.84 19.81 -23.74
N LEU A 69 -5.76 19.30 -24.36
CA LEU A 69 -4.66 20.14 -24.88
C LEU A 69 -5.00 20.88 -26.19
N SER A 70 -6.05 20.49 -26.92
CA SER A 70 -6.39 21.08 -28.23
C SER A 70 -7.61 22.00 -28.23
N SER A 71 -8.24 22.26 -27.07
CA SER A 71 -9.48 23.06 -27.00
C SER A 71 -9.33 24.44 -26.35
N GLN A 72 -8.10 24.91 -26.10
CA GLN A 72 -7.85 26.31 -25.71
C GLN A 72 -7.78 27.24 -26.92
N ALA A 73 -8.91 27.42 -27.60
CA ALA A 73 -9.14 28.57 -28.48
C ALA A 73 -10.64 28.70 -28.73
N THR A 74 -11.38 29.26 -27.78
CA THR A 74 -12.60 30.05 -28.05
C THR A 74 -13.06 30.74 -26.77
N ASN A 75 -13.17 32.07 -26.85
CA ASN A 75 -13.64 32.95 -25.78
C ASN A 75 -15.12 32.70 -25.47
N SER A 76 -15.47 32.53 -24.20
CA SER A 76 -16.82 32.73 -23.64
C SER A 76 -16.73 32.95 -22.12
N PRO A 77 -17.69 33.67 -21.49
CA PRO A 77 -17.45 34.49 -20.32
C PRO A 77 -17.45 33.71 -18.99
N GLN A 78 -16.62 34.20 -18.06
CA GLN A 78 -16.42 33.70 -16.70
C GLN A 78 -17.70 33.72 -15.85
N PRO A 79 -17.99 32.68 -15.06
CA PRO A 79 -18.77 32.80 -13.84
C PRO A 79 -17.87 33.30 -12.70
N GLN A 80 -18.36 34.28 -11.95
CA GLN A 80 -17.69 34.86 -10.77
C GLN A 80 -17.43 33.80 -9.67
N PRO A 81 -16.33 33.92 -8.90
CA PRO A 81 -16.00 32.98 -7.83
C PRO A 81 -16.89 33.19 -6.60
N GLN A 82 -17.53 32.12 -6.13
CA GLN A 82 -18.18 32.05 -4.82
C GLN A 82 -17.14 31.69 -3.74
N PRO A 83 -17.24 32.24 -2.50
CA PRO A 83 -16.19 32.09 -1.48
C PRO A 83 -16.29 30.78 -0.66
N ALA A 84 -15.19 30.02 -0.64
CA ALA A 84 -14.55 29.34 0.50
C ALA A 84 -15.37 28.74 1.67
N GLU A 85 -16.28 27.80 1.44
CA GLU A 85 -16.86 26.97 2.53
C GLU A 85 -16.20 25.58 2.69
N GLN A 86 -15.48 25.06 1.69
CA GLN A 86 -14.91 23.70 1.73
C GLN A 86 -13.53 23.60 2.42
N ASP A 87 -12.79 24.71 2.54
CA ASP A 87 -11.44 24.68 3.13
C ASP A 87 -11.47 24.45 4.66
N ASN A 88 -12.53 24.91 5.35
CA ASN A 88 -12.62 24.81 6.82
C ASN A 88 -12.73 23.36 7.32
N ASP A 89 -13.47 22.51 6.62
CA ASP A 89 -13.66 21.10 7.04
C ASP A 89 -12.36 20.30 6.90
N THR A 90 -11.57 20.57 5.86
CA THR A 90 -10.31 19.86 5.62
C THR A 90 -9.23 20.24 6.63
N GLU A 91 -9.13 21.51 7.00
CA GLU A 91 -8.18 21.98 8.01
C GLU A 91 -8.58 21.53 9.42
N ALA A 92 -9.89 21.43 9.70
CA ALA A 92 -10.40 20.84 10.94
C ALA A 92 -10.00 19.37 11.07
N LEU A 93 -10.18 18.56 10.02
CA LEU A 93 -9.76 17.15 10.00
C LEU A 93 -8.24 17.01 10.17
N ARG A 94 -7.46 17.85 9.50
CA ARG A 94 -6.00 17.88 9.62
C ARG A 94 -5.56 18.17 11.06
N THR A 95 -6.17 19.16 11.69
CA THR A 95 -5.88 19.53 13.08
C THR A 95 -6.27 18.41 14.05
N PHE A 96 -7.41 17.77 13.79
CA PHE A 96 -7.90 16.64 14.58
C PHE A 96 -6.93 15.46 14.58
N PHE A 97 -6.42 15.07 13.41
CA PHE A 97 -5.52 13.92 13.31
C PHE A 97 -4.05 14.25 13.58
N SER A 98 -3.59 15.50 13.41
CA SER A 98 -2.20 15.90 13.68
C SER A 98 -1.87 16.04 15.17
N THR A 99 -2.86 16.31 16.02
CA THR A 99 -2.72 16.38 17.48
C THR A 99 -3.29 15.12 18.16
N LEU A 100 -2.74 14.71 19.30
CA LEU A 100 -3.39 13.71 20.18
C LEU A 100 -4.47 14.33 21.09
N GLY A 101 -4.65 15.64 21.00
CA GLY A 101 -5.67 16.41 21.69
C GLY A 101 -5.08 17.45 22.64
N VAL A 102 -5.84 17.79 23.68
CA VAL A 102 -5.46 18.84 24.65
C VAL A 102 -4.28 18.35 25.47
N GLY A 103 -3.20 19.14 25.49
CA GLY A 103 -1.94 18.80 26.16
C GLY A 103 -0.85 18.29 25.21
N ASP A 104 -1.17 18.04 23.94
CA ASP A 104 -0.19 17.69 22.91
C ASP A 104 0.19 18.89 22.05
N ILE A 105 1.48 19.00 21.73
CA ILE A 105 2.04 19.98 20.79
C ILE A 105 2.77 19.18 19.71
N PRO A 106 2.13 18.96 18.54
CA PRO A 106 2.69 18.06 17.55
C PRO A 106 3.91 18.67 16.87
N ARG A 107 4.88 17.81 16.58
CA ARG A 107 6.10 18.12 15.83
C ARG A 107 5.92 17.62 14.41
N ALA A 108 5.84 18.54 13.46
CA ALA A 108 5.84 18.21 12.05
C ALA A 108 7.24 17.76 11.61
N LEU A 109 7.27 16.68 10.82
CA LEU A 109 8.50 16.15 10.23
C LEU A 109 8.52 16.43 8.73
N VAL A 110 9.71 16.78 8.22
CA VAL A 110 9.96 16.84 6.79
C VAL A 110 10.57 15.52 6.37
N VAL A 111 9.76 14.63 5.81
CA VAL A 111 10.29 13.38 5.23
C VAL A 111 10.39 13.53 3.71
N PRO A 112 11.62 13.58 3.16
CA PRO A 112 11.82 13.50 1.71
C PRO A 112 11.45 12.09 1.24
N GLY A 113 10.75 12.00 0.11
CA GLY A 113 10.56 10.72 -0.56
C GLY A 113 11.86 10.30 -1.22
N LEU A 114 12.24 9.03 -1.10
CA LEU A 114 13.24 8.39 -1.94
C LEU A 114 12.55 7.78 -3.17
N ASP A 115 13.31 7.62 -4.26
CA ASP A 115 12.82 7.04 -5.52
C ASP A 115 11.96 5.78 -5.32
N ASP A 116 10.97 5.61 -6.20
CA ASP A 116 10.11 4.43 -6.23
C ASP A 116 10.91 3.23 -6.77
N ILE A 117 11.37 2.36 -5.87
CA ILE A 117 12.16 1.16 -6.20
C ILE A 117 11.33 0.23 -7.07
N SER A 118 10.03 0.15 -6.83
CA SER A 118 9.13 -0.72 -7.60
C SER A 118 9.04 -0.34 -9.08
N ARG A 119 9.40 0.90 -9.42
CA ARG A 119 9.42 1.40 -10.81
C ARG A 119 10.81 1.40 -11.43
N ARG A 120 11.88 1.21 -10.64
CA ARG A 120 13.19 0.91 -11.18
C ARG A 120 13.12 -0.49 -11.76
N THR A 121 12.80 -0.59 -13.05
CA THR A 121 13.03 -1.82 -13.81
C THR A 121 14.52 -2.10 -13.73
N SER A 122 14.95 -2.99 -12.84
CA SER A 122 16.30 -3.50 -12.92
C SER A 122 16.36 -4.31 -14.20
N THR A 123 17.05 -3.78 -15.22
CA THR A 123 17.47 -4.68 -16.30
C THR A 123 18.31 -5.78 -15.67
N LEU A 124 18.32 -6.99 -16.26
CA LEU A 124 19.17 -8.07 -15.78
C LEU A 124 20.63 -7.60 -15.59
N VAL A 125 21.08 -6.65 -16.42
CA VAL A 125 22.40 -6.03 -16.36
C VAL A 125 22.58 -5.12 -15.14
N ASP A 126 21.63 -4.23 -14.85
CA ASP A 126 21.66 -3.38 -13.64
C ASP A 126 21.61 -4.22 -12.36
N PHE A 127 20.99 -5.40 -12.45
CA PHE A 127 20.95 -6.35 -11.37
C PHE A 127 22.28 -7.10 -11.20
N LEU A 128 22.83 -7.65 -12.28
CA LEU A 128 24.10 -8.40 -12.28
C LEU A 128 25.32 -7.54 -11.94
N SER A 129 25.29 -6.24 -12.22
CA SER A 129 26.38 -5.30 -11.91
C SER A 129 26.49 -4.91 -10.43
N GLN A 130 25.68 -5.51 -9.58
CA GLN A 130 25.63 -5.21 -8.16
C GLN A 130 26.69 -5.94 -7.34
N ASP A 131 26.95 -5.41 -6.14
CA ASP A 131 27.83 -6.04 -5.16
C ASP A 131 27.07 -7.08 -4.35
N PHE A 132 27.28 -8.36 -4.68
CA PHE A 132 26.68 -9.51 -3.99
C PHE A 132 27.58 -10.05 -2.87
N SER A 133 28.61 -9.31 -2.43
CA SER A 133 29.35 -9.68 -1.22
C SER A 133 28.69 -9.12 0.05
N GLN A 134 27.78 -8.15 -0.07
CA GLN A 134 27.14 -7.50 1.07
C GLN A 134 25.84 -8.16 1.51
N GLY A 135 25.73 -8.44 2.81
CA GLY A 135 24.57 -9.11 3.40
C GLY A 135 23.27 -8.34 3.33
N SER A 136 22.20 -9.06 3.00
CA SER A 136 20.85 -8.51 2.83
C SER A 136 20.07 -8.34 4.14
N ILE A 137 20.53 -8.87 5.27
CA ILE A 137 19.66 -9.11 6.43
C ILE A 137 19.54 -7.87 7.35
N SER A 138 20.48 -6.92 7.31
CA SER A 138 20.46 -5.73 8.18
C SER A 138 20.19 -4.40 7.46
N ASP A 139 20.80 -4.18 6.29
CA ASP A 139 20.85 -2.85 5.64
C ASP A 139 20.07 -2.76 4.32
N TYR A 140 19.54 -3.89 3.84
CA TYR A 140 18.90 -4.04 2.54
C TYR A 140 17.58 -4.83 2.67
N GLN A 141 16.63 -4.63 1.73
CA GLN A 141 15.31 -5.26 1.78
C GLN A 141 15.33 -6.75 1.38
N VAL A 142 14.45 -7.55 2.01
CA VAL A 142 14.12 -8.94 1.61
C VAL A 142 12.99 -8.98 0.56
N THR A 143 13.10 -9.84 -0.45
CA THR A 143 12.52 -9.69 -1.82
C THR A 143 11.29 -10.54 -2.19
N PHE A 144 10.76 -10.31 -3.41
CA PHE A 144 9.89 -11.19 -4.21
C PHE A 144 10.77 -12.19 -5.02
N ASN A 145 10.23 -13.37 -5.34
CA ASN A 145 10.82 -14.30 -6.32
C ASN A 145 10.30 -13.95 -7.72
N ASP A 146 11.19 -13.65 -8.66
CA ASP A 146 10.92 -13.70 -10.11
C ASP A 146 11.95 -14.64 -10.78
N ASN A 147 11.84 -14.77 -12.11
CA ASN A 147 12.47 -15.80 -12.93
C ASN A 147 14.00 -15.69 -13.06
N TYR A 148 14.66 -14.67 -12.52
CA TYR A 148 16.09 -14.40 -12.77
C TYR A 148 17.01 -14.78 -11.60
N SER A 149 16.46 -15.02 -10.40
CA SER A 149 17.20 -15.44 -9.20
C SER A 149 18.21 -16.58 -9.44
N ASN A 150 17.81 -17.62 -10.18
CA ASN A 150 18.70 -18.74 -10.51
C ASN A 150 19.85 -18.35 -11.45
N ILE A 151 19.58 -17.48 -12.42
CA ILE A 151 20.58 -17.01 -13.39
C ILE A 151 21.62 -16.16 -12.68
N THR A 152 21.19 -15.29 -11.78
CA THR A 152 22.11 -14.45 -10.98
C THR A 152 23.00 -15.29 -10.07
N ARG A 153 22.49 -16.38 -9.48
CA ARG A 153 23.34 -17.29 -8.68
C ARG A 153 24.50 -17.87 -9.49
N VAL A 154 24.26 -18.18 -10.76
CA VAL A 154 25.28 -18.71 -11.67
C VAL A 154 26.21 -17.63 -12.18
N LEU A 155 25.69 -16.43 -12.46
CA LEU A 155 26.41 -15.38 -13.18
C LEU A 155 27.01 -14.28 -12.29
N ALA A 156 26.68 -14.19 -11.00
CA ALA A 156 27.13 -13.08 -10.15
C ALA A 156 28.65 -12.97 -10.03
N ASN A 157 29.37 -14.10 -10.03
CA ASN A 157 30.84 -14.09 -9.97
C ASN A 157 31.47 -13.54 -11.27
N GLU A 158 30.74 -13.54 -12.38
CA GLU A 158 31.21 -13.09 -13.69
C GLU A 158 30.90 -11.61 -13.96
N PHE A 159 29.78 -11.11 -13.44
CA PHE A 159 29.27 -9.76 -13.77
C PHE A 159 29.26 -8.79 -12.58
N GLY A 160 29.45 -9.26 -11.34
CA GLY A 160 29.46 -8.44 -10.12
C GLY A 160 30.57 -8.85 -9.14
N GLN A 161 30.53 -8.36 -7.90
CA GLN A 161 31.33 -8.95 -6.82
C GLN A 161 30.60 -10.20 -6.32
N GLY A 162 31.28 -11.34 -6.40
CA GLY A 162 30.69 -12.66 -6.20
C GLY A 162 30.08 -12.90 -4.80
N PHE A 163 29.33 -13.98 -4.69
CA PHE A 163 28.73 -14.40 -3.43
C PHE A 163 29.82 -14.90 -2.47
N THR A 164 29.78 -14.44 -1.22
CA THR A 164 30.47 -15.11 -0.12
C THR A 164 29.57 -16.22 0.43
N ASP A 165 30.14 -17.39 0.75
CA ASP A 165 29.37 -18.57 1.19
C ASP A 165 28.47 -18.30 2.41
N ASP A 166 28.89 -17.36 3.27
CA ASP A 166 28.18 -16.97 4.50
C ASP A 166 27.10 -15.89 4.27
N VAL A 167 26.95 -15.40 3.04
CA VAL A 167 26.02 -14.33 2.70
C VAL A 167 24.93 -14.85 1.78
N HIS A 168 23.71 -14.87 2.32
CA HIS A 168 22.54 -15.35 1.61
C HIS A 168 21.81 -14.20 0.92
N HIS A 169 21.67 -14.34 -0.40
CA HIS A 169 20.90 -13.41 -1.22
C HIS A 169 19.60 -14.05 -1.66
N HIS A 170 18.54 -13.28 -1.49
CA HIS A 170 17.19 -13.58 -1.94
C HIS A 170 16.87 -12.41 -2.85
N ARG A 171 16.85 -12.52 -4.20
CA ARG A 171 16.82 -11.25 -4.97
C ARG A 171 16.36 -11.24 -6.42
N ASP A 172 15.54 -10.21 -6.71
CA ASP A 172 15.26 -9.54 -8.00
C ASP A 172 14.83 -8.05 -7.77
N ALA A 173 15.48 -7.32 -6.87
CA ALA A 173 15.30 -5.86 -6.69
C ALA A 173 16.68 -5.18 -6.55
N PRO A 174 16.87 -3.88 -6.83
CA PRO A 174 18.19 -3.22 -6.77
C PRO A 174 18.68 -2.93 -5.33
N PHE A 175 19.99 -3.09 -5.02
CA PHE A 175 20.53 -2.92 -3.65
C PHE A 175 20.39 -1.45 -3.29
N ILE A 176 19.44 -1.14 -2.42
CA ILE A 176 19.24 0.21 -1.93
C ILE A 176 19.55 0.17 -0.45
N ARG A 177 20.68 0.79 -0.13
CA ARG A 177 21.13 0.97 1.24
C ARG A 177 20.16 1.90 1.93
N ARG A 178 19.74 1.56 3.15
CA ARG A 178 18.99 2.47 4.01
C ARG A 178 19.85 3.70 4.31
N SER A 179 19.60 4.80 3.61
CA SER A 179 20.31 6.07 3.88
C SER A 179 19.71 6.82 5.08
N HIS A 180 18.44 6.56 5.41
CA HIS A 180 17.64 7.29 6.41
C HIS A 180 16.77 6.35 7.27
N GLY A 181 17.29 5.15 7.59
CA GLY A 181 16.58 4.15 8.41
C GLY A 181 15.39 3.43 7.76
N GLY A 182 14.78 4.03 6.74
CA GLY A 182 13.75 3.44 5.91
C GLY A 182 13.95 3.78 4.43
N ILE A 183 13.01 3.39 3.61
CA ILE A 183 12.97 3.64 2.17
C ILE A 183 11.59 4.20 1.80
N PRO A 184 11.31 5.45 2.20
CA PRO A 184 10.06 6.12 1.86
C PRO A 184 9.93 6.24 0.34
N ARG A 185 8.79 5.84 -0.22
CA ARG A 185 8.47 5.99 -1.64
C ARG A 185 8.21 7.44 -1.99
N THR A 186 8.60 7.86 -3.19
CA THR A 186 8.14 9.11 -3.79
C THR A 186 6.61 9.11 -3.86
N LEU A 187 6.02 10.09 -3.18
CA LEU A 187 4.58 10.31 -3.16
C LEU A 187 4.19 11.34 -4.21
N THR A 188 3.07 11.11 -4.88
CA THR A 188 2.43 12.15 -5.69
C THR A 188 1.84 13.24 -4.79
N LEU A 189 1.66 14.45 -5.32
CA LEU A 189 0.99 15.56 -4.63
C LEU A 189 -0.33 15.15 -3.91
N PRO A 190 -1.28 14.45 -4.57
CA PRO A 190 -2.52 14.02 -3.91
C PRO A 190 -2.28 13.01 -2.78
N GLU A 191 -1.39 12.02 -2.97
CA GLU A 191 -1.05 11.05 -1.92
C GLU A 191 -0.46 11.74 -0.68
N ARG A 192 0.45 12.70 -0.90
CA ARG A 192 1.04 13.50 0.18
C ARG A 192 -0.02 14.37 0.88
N GLY A 193 -0.99 14.91 0.13
CA GLY A 193 -2.13 15.64 0.68
C GLY A 193 -2.97 14.78 1.63
N VAL A 194 -3.35 13.57 1.21
CA VAL A 194 -4.12 12.63 2.05
C VAL A 194 -3.37 12.26 3.34
N LEU A 195 -2.08 11.93 3.24
CA LEU A 195 -1.26 11.62 4.43
C LEU A 195 -1.11 12.81 5.37
N THR A 196 -1.07 14.03 4.84
CA THR A 196 -1.02 15.27 5.63
C THR A 196 -2.32 15.50 6.38
N LEU A 197 -3.47 15.31 5.73
CA LEU A 197 -4.79 15.38 6.37
C LEU A 197 -4.95 14.35 7.48
N GLN A 198 -4.38 13.16 7.30
CA GLN A 198 -4.40 12.09 8.31
C GLN A 198 -3.34 12.26 9.41
N GLY A 199 -2.56 13.37 9.39
CA GLY A 199 -1.55 13.66 10.41
C GLY A 199 -0.34 12.73 10.40
N ALA A 200 -0.11 11.97 9.32
CA ALA A 200 0.89 10.91 9.26
C ALA A 200 2.34 11.41 9.48
N PHE A 201 2.63 12.64 9.06
CA PHE A 201 3.93 13.31 9.21
C PHE A 201 4.10 14.08 10.53
N SER A 202 3.16 13.94 11.47
CA SER A 202 3.21 14.60 12.78
C SER A 202 3.51 13.58 13.87
N LEU A 203 4.50 13.88 14.70
CA LEU A 203 4.76 13.16 15.95
C LEU A 203 4.22 13.95 17.14
N PRO A 204 3.79 13.30 18.23
CA PRO A 204 3.46 14.00 19.46
C PRO A 204 4.64 14.79 20.04
N ARG A 205 4.37 15.65 21.03
CA ARG A 205 5.44 16.26 21.84
C ARG A 205 6.34 15.18 22.43
N ARG A 206 7.64 15.50 22.58
CA ARG A 206 8.68 14.51 22.92
C ARG A 206 8.38 13.73 24.19
N GLU A 207 7.89 14.40 25.24
CA GLU A 207 7.52 13.76 26.51
C GLU A 207 6.46 12.66 26.35
N ILE A 208 5.39 12.93 25.59
CA ILE A 208 4.32 11.94 25.32
C ILE A 208 4.86 10.80 24.47
N ALA A 209 5.62 11.14 23.44
CA ALA A 209 6.20 10.16 22.53
C ALA A 209 7.16 9.21 23.28
N ASP A 210 8.05 9.76 24.12
CA ASP A 210 9.01 9.01 24.94
C ASP A 210 8.29 8.08 25.93
N ALA A 211 7.18 8.54 26.53
CA ALA A 211 6.37 7.73 27.42
C ALA A 211 5.72 6.53 26.70
N PHE A 212 5.20 6.72 25.48
CA PHE A 212 4.67 5.62 24.68
C PHE A 212 5.75 4.66 24.16
N VAL A 213 6.93 5.17 23.79
CA VAL A 213 8.07 4.33 23.42
C VAL A 213 8.52 3.48 24.61
N SER A 214 8.58 4.08 25.81
CA SER A 214 8.93 3.36 27.04
C SER A 214 7.88 2.29 27.37
N SER A 215 6.59 2.64 27.31
CA SER A 215 5.51 1.67 27.58
C SER A 215 5.50 0.51 26.57
N PHE A 216 5.82 0.77 25.30
CA PHE A 216 6.00 -0.26 24.30
C PHE A 216 7.10 -1.25 24.70
N PHE A 217 8.30 -0.76 25.04
CA PHE A 217 9.42 -1.64 25.40
C PHE A 217 9.22 -2.39 26.72
N ASP A 218 8.44 -1.83 27.65
CA ASP A 218 8.21 -2.46 28.94
C ASP A 218 7.04 -3.46 28.91
N ARG A 219 6.00 -3.21 28.09
CA ARG A 219 4.74 -3.97 28.14
C ARG A 219 4.45 -4.82 26.90
N VAL A 220 4.88 -4.37 25.72
CA VAL A 220 4.57 -5.06 24.45
C VAL A 220 5.76 -5.87 23.94
N HIS A 221 6.95 -5.25 23.94
CA HIS A 221 8.19 -5.86 23.43
C HIS A 221 8.52 -7.23 24.05
N PRO A 222 8.31 -7.48 25.36
CA PRO A 222 8.56 -8.81 25.94
C PRO A 222 7.74 -9.94 25.29
N ALA A 223 6.52 -9.64 24.83
CA ALA A 223 5.67 -10.61 24.12
C ALA A 223 5.90 -10.60 22.60
N MET A 224 6.40 -9.49 22.05
CA MET A 224 6.59 -9.30 20.61
C MET A 224 7.91 -8.56 20.31
N PRO A 225 9.07 -9.23 20.42
CA PRO A 225 10.40 -8.63 20.28
C PRO A 225 10.78 -8.48 18.81
N VAL A 226 9.96 -7.78 18.03
CA VAL A 226 10.14 -7.61 16.57
C VAL A 226 11.07 -6.46 16.22
N VAL A 227 11.43 -5.61 17.18
CA VAL A 227 12.32 -4.45 17.03
C VAL A 227 13.53 -4.60 17.94
N ASP A 228 14.74 -4.32 17.44
CA ASP A 228 15.92 -4.21 18.30
C ASP A 228 15.85 -2.94 19.16
N ARG A 229 15.76 -3.11 20.48
CA ARG A 229 15.63 -2.02 21.45
C ARG A 229 16.80 -1.05 21.39
N SER A 230 18.03 -1.57 21.34
CA SER A 230 19.23 -0.74 21.43
C SER A 230 19.41 0.11 20.19
N SER A 231 19.28 -0.49 19.01
CA SER A 231 19.29 0.24 17.74
C SER A 231 18.14 1.23 17.65
N PHE A 232 16.91 0.83 17.95
CA PHE A 232 15.74 1.71 17.84
C PHE A 232 15.88 2.96 18.72
N LEU A 233 16.19 2.80 20.02
CA LEU A 233 16.28 3.93 20.94
C LEU A 233 17.40 4.91 20.55
N ARG A 234 18.54 4.40 20.06
CA ARG A 234 19.64 5.24 19.57
C ARG A 234 19.18 6.15 18.43
N HIS A 235 18.58 5.58 17.39
CA HIS A 235 18.13 6.35 16.22
C HIS A 235 16.92 7.23 16.56
N TYR A 236 16.03 6.77 17.44
CA TYR A 236 14.87 7.54 17.90
C TYR A 236 15.27 8.82 18.62
N TYR A 237 16.23 8.76 19.55
CA TYR A 237 16.66 9.96 20.28
C TYR A 237 17.53 10.90 19.45
N ALA A 238 18.22 10.38 18.42
CA ALA A 238 18.96 11.15 17.43
C ALA A 238 18.05 11.82 16.37
N MET A 239 16.78 11.40 16.28
CA MET A 239 15.82 11.90 15.31
C MET A 239 15.54 13.40 15.50
N SER A 240 15.65 14.16 14.41
CA SER A 240 15.31 15.59 14.34
C SER A 240 14.11 15.82 13.40
N SER A 241 13.62 17.06 13.33
CA SER A 241 12.55 17.43 12.38
C SER A 241 12.97 17.37 10.91
N GLU A 242 14.28 17.44 10.63
CA GLU A 242 14.86 17.54 9.29
C GLU A 242 15.54 16.23 8.83
N SER A 243 16.03 15.43 9.77
CA SER A 243 16.74 14.18 9.50
C SER A 243 16.19 13.03 10.33
N THR A 244 15.79 11.96 9.65
CA THR A 244 15.28 10.75 10.29
C THR A 244 16.14 9.57 9.88
N GLU A 245 16.88 8.96 10.82
CA GLU A 245 17.58 7.68 10.58
C GLU A 245 16.70 6.48 10.96
N LEU A 246 15.40 6.69 11.06
CA LEU A 246 14.43 5.69 11.46
C LEU A 246 13.17 5.87 10.62
N SER A 247 12.60 4.76 10.15
CA SER A 247 11.37 4.84 9.34
C SER A 247 10.23 5.46 10.15
N LEU A 248 9.61 6.49 9.56
CA LEU A 248 8.43 7.15 10.14
C LEU A 248 7.30 6.14 10.37
N LEU A 249 7.13 5.17 9.48
CA LEU A 249 6.10 4.14 9.63
C LEU A 249 6.36 3.33 10.93
N LEU A 250 7.60 2.89 11.14
CA LEU A 250 7.96 2.13 12.34
C LEU A 250 7.72 2.93 13.61
N VAL A 251 8.10 4.21 13.62
CA VAL A 251 7.88 5.11 14.77
C VAL A 251 6.38 5.24 15.07
N GLN A 252 5.55 5.52 14.07
CA GLN A 252 4.09 5.64 14.27
C GLN A 252 3.49 4.32 14.78
N SER A 253 3.96 3.17 14.29
CA SER A 253 3.52 1.85 14.76
C SER A 253 3.94 1.55 16.21
N VAL A 254 5.15 1.93 16.61
CA VAL A 254 5.62 1.78 18.01
C VAL A 254 4.81 2.69 18.94
N LEU A 255 4.56 3.95 18.55
CA LEU A 255 3.75 4.88 19.34
C LEU A 255 2.32 4.37 19.54
N LEU A 256 1.69 3.86 18.48
CA LEU A 256 0.38 3.22 18.55
C LEU A 256 0.39 2.04 19.53
N SER A 257 1.39 1.16 19.42
CA SER A 257 1.46 -0.03 20.27
C SER A 257 1.73 0.33 21.73
N GLY A 258 2.50 1.39 21.99
CA GLY A 258 2.69 1.94 23.33
C GLY A 258 1.42 2.55 23.92
N SER A 259 0.61 3.24 23.11
CA SER A 259 -0.60 3.94 23.56
C SER A 259 -1.73 2.99 23.94
N THR A 260 -1.75 1.75 23.45
CA THR A 260 -2.75 0.75 23.86
C THR A 260 -2.53 0.25 25.28
N THR A 261 -1.30 0.36 25.80
CA THR A 261 -0.93 -0.18 27.13
C THR A 261 -0.75 0.88 28.20
N TYR A 262 -0.72 2.16 27.84
CA TYR A 262 -0.45 3.28 28.74
C TYR A 262 -1.30 4.51 28.42
N LYS A 263 -1.90 5.10 29.46
CA LYS A 263 -2.61 6.39 29.39
C LYS A 263 -1.70 7.49 29.95
N HIS A 264 -1.33 8.44 29.09
CA HIS A 264 -0.53 9.59 29.51
C HIS A 264 -1.34 10.56 30.38
N PRO A 265 -0.82 11.06 31.52
CA PRO A 265 -1.55 11.96 32.42
C PRO A 265 -1.91 13.31 31.79
N ASP A 266 -1.00 13.85 30.97
CA ASP A 266 -1.20 15.17 30.35
C ASP A 266 -2.16 15.17 29.15
N LEU A 267 -2.66 13.99 28.74
CA LEU A 267 -3.66 13.87 27.68
C LEU A 267 -5.06 13.79 28.30
N VAL A 268 -5.91 14.75 27.94
CA VAL A 268 -7.30 14.80 28.42
C VAL A 268 -8.17 13.71 27.75
N GLN A 269 -7.84 13.36 26.51
CA GLN A 269 -8.59 12.43 25.68
C GLN A 269 -8.56 11.00 26.25
N PRO A 270 -9.60 10.19 26.02
CA PRO A 270 -9.57 8.78 26.39
C PRO A 270 -8.49 8.04 25.60
N ALA A 271 -7.85 7.04 26.22
CA ALA A 271 -6.75 6.28 25.62
C ALA A 271 -7.15 5.59 24.29
N THR A 272 -8.43 5.22 24.17
CA THR A 272 -9.01 4.65 22.94
C THR A 272 -8.98 5.64 21.78
N GLU A 273 -9.31 6.92 22.02
CA GLU A 273 -9.29 7.98 21.01
C GLU A 273 -7.86 8.33 20.60
N VAL A 274 -6.95 8.42 21.57
CA VAL A 274 -5.52 8.65 21.31
C VAL A 274 -4.96 7.54 20.41
N SER A 275 -5.22 6.29 20.78
CA SER A 275 -4.80 5.12 20.00
C SER A 275 -5.46 5.09 18.62
N ARG A 276 -6.74 5.47 18.51
CA ARG A 276 -7.45 5.60 17.22
C ARG A 276 -6.77 6.61 16.29
N ARG A 277 -6.36 7.78 16.80
CA ARG A 277 -5.66 8.78 15.98
C ARG A 277 -4.30 8.28 15.49
N LEU A 278 -3.52 7.65 16.37
CA LEU A 278 -2.24 7.03 16.00
C LEU A 278 -2.43 5.88 14.99
N TYR A 279 -3.51 5.11 15.14
CA TYR A 279 -3.88 4.06 14.20
C TYR A 279 -4.16 4.61 12.81
N VAL A 280 -4.93 5.69 12.70
CA VAL A 280 -5.18 6.36 11.41
C VAL A 280 -3.87 6.82 10.76
N ARG A 281 -2.95 7.41 11.53
CA ARG A 281 -1.62 7.82 11.03
C ARG A 281 -0.81 6.65 10.50
N ALA A 282 -0.69 5.56 11.26
CA ALA A 282 0.10 4.40 10.86
C ALA A 282 -0.54 3.66 9.67
N LYS A 283 -1.87 3.49 9.68
CA LYS A 283 -2.63 2.84 8.60
C LYS A 283 -2.52 3.63 7.30
N ALA A 284 -2.60 4.95 7.37
CA ALA A 284 -2.40 5.84 6.22
C ALA A 284 -1.07 5.55 5.49
N LEU A 285 0.03 5.44 6.26
CA LEU A 285 1.35 5.14 5.72
C LEU A 285 1.42 3.73 5.09
N LEU A 286 0.80 2.72 5.73
CA LEU A 286 0.73 1.35 5.20
C LEU A 286 -0.07 1.27 3.90
N GLU A 287 -1.27 1.84 3.87
CA GLU A 287 -2.20 1.75 2.72
C GLU A 287 -1.68 2.51 1.50
N ASN A 288 -0.97 3.63 1.71
CA ASN A 288 -0.34 4.39 0.64
C ASN A 288 1.01 3.80 0.19
N ARG A 289 1.45 2.67 0.77
CA ARG A 289 2.79 2.08 0.61
C ARG A 289 3.90 3.12 0.70
N PHE A 290 3.84 3.91 1.77
CA PHE A 290 4.85 4.91 2.05
C PHE A 290 6.21 4.27 2.26
N GLU A 291 6.29 3.22 3.06
CA GLU A 291 7.53 2.47 3.29
C GLU A 291 7.64 1.33 2.28
N GLN A 292 8.82 1.18 1.68
CA GLN A 292 9.10 0.07 0.78
C GLN A 292 9.82 -1.07 1.51
N ASP A 293 10.44 -0.80 2.66
CA ASP A 293 11.20 -1.81 3.40
C ASP A 293 10.29 -2.87 4.00
N ARG A 294 10.47 -4.11 3.53
CA ARG A 294 9.67 -5.25 3.94
C ARG A 294 9.81 -5.64 5.39
N LEU A 295 11.01 -5.57 5.96
CA LEU A 295 11.19 -5.87 7.37
C LEU A 295 10.39 -4.86 8.20
N ILE A 296 10.47 -3.59 7.81
CA ILE A 296 9.70 -2.52 8.45
C ILE A 296 8.20 -2.72 8.24
N LEU A 297 7.75 -3.11 7.04
CA LEU A 297 6.35 -3.42 6.77
C LEU A 297 5.85 -4.59 7.64
N VAL A 298 6.63 -5.67 7.79
CA VAL A 298 6.28 -6.81 8.65
C VAL A 298 6.19 -6.37 10.11
N GLN A 299 7.23 -5.70 10.63
CA GLN A 299 7.25 -5.16 11.99
C GLN A 299 6.05 -4.24 12.24
N SER A 300 5.77 -3.33 11.32
CA SER A 300 4.70 -2.34 11.43
C SER A 300 3.32 -3.01 11.39
N HIS A 301 3.10 -3.99 10.53
CA HIS A 301 1.83 -4.75 10.51
C HIS A 301 1.61 -5.54 11.81
N LEU A 302 2.66 -6.13 12.39
CA LEU A 302 2.56 -6.82 13.68
C LEU A 302 2.25 -5.84 14.82
N LEU A 303 2.93 -4.69 14.86
CA LEU A 303 2.70 -3.64 15.85
C LEU A 303 1.30 -3.03 15.74
N VAL A 304 0.83 -2.72 14.52
CA VAL A 304 -0.53 -2.21 14.29
C VAL A 304 -1.60 -3.24 14.69
N SER A 305 -1.29 -4.54 14.63
CA SER A 305 -2.21 -5.59 15.07
C SER A 305 -2.49 -5.57 16.59
N THR A 306 -1.64 -4.92 17.39
CA THR A 306 -1.87 -4.76 18.84
C THR A 306 -3.03 -3.82 19.18
N PHE A 307 -3.48 -3.01 18.22
CA PHE A 307 -4.67 -2.19 18.37
C PHE A 307 -5.92 -2.99 17.96
N ALA A 308 -6.72 -3.39 18.97
CA ALA A 308 -8.04 -3.95 18.76
C ALA A 308 -9.09 -2.85 18.89
N SER A 309 -9.72 -2.45 17.78
CA SER A 309 -10.96 -1.68 17.83
C SER A 309 -12.14 -2.65 17.86
N ASP A 310 -12.99 -2.52 18.87
CA ASP A 310 -14.15 -3.39 19.09
C ASP A 310 -15.33 -3.04 18.17
N SER A 311 -15.04 -2.42 17.01
CA SER A 311 -16.06 -1.98 16.06
C SER A 311 -16.35 -3.11 15.07
N CYS A 312 -17.41 -3.87 15.34
CA CYS A 312 -17.90 -4.97 14.51
C CYS A 312 -18.10 -4.59 13.03
N ASP A 313 -18.34 -3.29 12.74
CA ASP A 313 -18.58 -2.79 11.39
C ASP A 313 -17.31 -2.59 10.56
N ASP A 314 -16.14 -2.55 11.20
CA ASP A 314 -14.88 -2.22 10.53
C ASP A 314 -14.00 -3.47 10.37
N THR A 315 -14.50 -4.45 9.61
CA THR A 315 -13.78 -5.69 9.26
C THR A 315 -12.41 -5.46 8.61
N VAL A 316 -12.15 -4.24 8.13
CA VAL A 316 -10.86 -3.79 7.57
C VAL A 316 -9.87 -3.36 8.66
N GLN A 317 -10.33 -3.05 9.88
CA GLN A 317 -9.50 -2.75 11.05
C GLN A 317 -9.05 -4.01 11.82
N ASN A 318 -9.42 -5.20 11.33
CA ASN A 318 -9.15 -6.45 12.00
C ASN A 318 -7.65 -6.72 12.17
N MET A 319 -7.23 -6.92 13.43
CA MET A 319 -5.93 -7.49 13.84
C MET A 319 -5.52 -8.67 12.92
N TRP A 320 -6.47 -9.54 12.58
CA TRP A 320 -6.26 -10.68 11.71
C TRP A 320 -5.80 -10.31 10.29
N LEU A 321 -6.34 -9.23 9.71
CA LEU A 321 -5.94 -8.79 8.36
C LEU A 321 -4.50 -8.24 8.37
N SER A 322 -4.15 -7.49 9.43
CA SER A 322 -2.79 -6.97 9.65
C SER A 322 -1.79 -8.10 9.85
N ILE A 323 -2.11 -9.10 10.68
CA ILE A 323 -1.29 -10.31 10.83
C ILE A 323 -1.18 -11.06 9.50
N GLY A 324 -2.28 -11.24 8.76
CA GLY A 324 -2.25 -11.87 7.45
C GLY A 324 -1.38 -11.11 6.43
N ALA A 325 -1.38 -9.77 6.49
CA ALA A 325 -0.50 -8.94 5.66
C ALA A 325 0.97 -9.06 6.08
N ALA A 326 1.25 -9.11 7.39
CA ALA A 326 2.58 -9.40 7.92
C ALA A 326 3.05 -10.77 7.44
N VAL A 327 2.24 -11.82 7.59
CA VAL A 327 2.56 -13.18 7.16
C VAL A 327 2.77 -13.25 5.66
N ARG A 328 1.97 -12.59 4.82
CA ARG A 328 2.21 -12.57 3.37
C ARG A 328 3.51 -11.84 3.02
N THR A 329 3.73 -10.67 3.59
CA THR A 329 4.97 -9.89 3.38
C THR A 329 6.20 -10.68 3.86
N ALA A 330 6.05 -11.40 4.96
CA ALA A 330 7.05 -12.26 5.55
C ALA A 330 7.21 -13.60 4.83
N GLN A 331 6.16 -14.22 4.26
CA GLN A 331 6.25 -15.49 3.53
C GLN A 331 7.00 -15.31 2.22
N VAL A 332 6.70 -14.20 1.53
CA VAL A 332 7.51 -13.78 0.40
C VAL A 332 8.97 -13.54 0.85
N SER A 333 9.21 -13.27 2.14
CA SER A 333 10.54 -13.17 2.77
C SER A 333 11.11 -14.47 3.39
N LEU A 334 10.29 -15.48 3.77
CA LEU A 334 10.64 -16.63 4.64
C LEU A 334 10.51 -18.00 3.96
N LEU A 335 9.77 -18.13 2.84
CA LEU A 335 9.79 -19.36 2.02
C LEU A 335 11.21 -19.70 1.50
N LEU A 336 12.18 -18.82 1.73
CA LEU A 336 13.59 -18.98 1.39
C LEU A 336 14.48 -19.43 2.56
N THR A 337 13.95 -19.49 3.79
CA THR A 337 14.71 -19.99 4.97
C THR A 337 14.62 -21.51 5.11
N ASN A 338 13.47 -22.12 4.81
CA ASN A 338 13.22 -23.55 5.08
C ASN A 338 13.49 -24.52 3.93
N VAL A 339 13.67 -24.05 2.68
CA VAL A 339 14.05 -24.94 1.57
C VAL A 339 15.52 -25.39 1.69
N VAL A 340 16.35 -24.67 2.43
CA VAL A 340 17.77 -25.00 2.63
C VAL A 340 17.99 -25.97 3.80
N TYR A 341 17.16 -25.94 4.85
CA TYR A 341 17.27 -26.92 5.95
C TYR A 341 16.87 -28.35 5.58
N MET A 342 16.22 -28.56 4.42
CA MET A 342 15.82 -29.89 3.94
C MET A 342 16.72 -30.45 2.83
N LEU A 343 17.77 -29.72 2.42
CA LEU A 343 18.71 -30.12 1.37
C LEU A 343 20.19 -30.01 1.77
N GLY A 344 20.49 -29.86 3.07
CA GLY A 344 21.84 -29.90 3.64
C GLY A 344 22.19 -31.27 4.17
#